data_AF-A0A255TB33-F1
#
_entry.id   AF-A0A255TB33-F1
#
_cell.length_a   1.000
_cell.length_b   1.000
_cell.length_c   1.000
_cell.angle_alpha   90.00
_cell.angle_beta   90.00
_cell.angle_gamma   90.00
#
_symmetry.space_group_name_H-M   'P 1'
#
loop_
_entity.id
_entity.type
_entity.pdbx_description
1 polymer ?
#
loop_
_entity_poly.entity_id
_entity_poly.type
_entity_poly.pdbx_seq_one_letter_code
_entity_poly.pdbx_strand_id
1 'polypeptide(L)'
;MAMFSQTTIILGNGFDLDLGLNTSYKSFIDSKDFEFWMKEYIDTPDETNLFDYIFKQRLIDTWGGVEASIYDFAEYTKAIDRFDYEMIEQEFRHLEDAIAEFLKKVDYNNIIFTSCAWHLLGILRKYPHVNIFSFNYTDIAKLPGTPLPNSRIKHIHGTLTEKNAILGIQDCKIRQELSFFKKSHHTNYMSKELIETLNKSERILFYGHSMCLSDMDYFTSLFKNICRRESNIKRIDFVVLDSDAEKELYKNIVLLSEHTLAEIRECVDLFVFKTKDNIQAVFEMMNKFDISMSEPAFCACMPTGRRVNH
;
A
#
# COMPACT_ATOMS: atom_id res chain seq x y z
N MET A 1 -2.43 -11.18 -27.09
CA MET A 1 -2.16 -10.71 -25.71
C MET A 1 -3.46 -10.82 -24.94
N ALA A 2 -3.48 -11.29 -23.68
CA ALA A 2 -4.75 -11.44 -22.97
C ALA A 2 -5.34 -10.05 -22.65
N MET A 3 -6.58 -9.81 -23.05
CA MET A 3 -7.36 -8.64 -22.61
C MET A 3 -7.90 -8.89 -21.20
N PHE A 4 -7.84 -7.88 -20.35
CA PHE A 4 -8.36 -7.94 -18.98
C PHE A 4 -9.53 -6.97 -18.84
N SER A 5 -10.71 -7.50 -18.56
CA SER A 5 -11.94 -6.67 -18.48
C SER A 5 -11.92 -5.70 -17.29
N GLN A 6 -11.24 -6.06 -16.20
CA GLN A 6 -11.09 -5.23 -15.01
C GLN A 6 -9.64 -5.25 -14.52
N THR A 7 -9.04 -4.06 -14.44
CA THR A 7 -7.68 -3.87 -13.95
C THR A 7 -7.69 -2.97 -12.73
N THR A 8 -6.95 -3.38 -11.70
CA THR A 8 -6.80 -2.63 -10.44
C THR A 8 -5.34 -2.32 -10.18
N ILE A 9 -5.07 -1.09 -9.76
CA ILE A 9 -3.75 -0.58 -9.39
C ILE A 9 -3.73 -0.31 -7.90
N ILE A 10 -2.72 -0.85 -7.22
CA ILE A 10 -2.43 -0.58 -5.82
C ILE A 10 -1.12 0.20 -5.75
N LEU A 11 -1.17 1.42 -5.24
CA LEU A 11 0.00 2.27 -5.05
C LEU A 11 0.42 2.21 -3.58
N GLY A 12 1.68 1.86 -3.33
CA GLY A 12 2.32 1.98 -2.02
C GLY A 12 3.48 2.96 -2.04
N ASN A 13 4.18 3.11 -0.91
CA ASN A 13 5.13 4.21 -0.72
C ASN A 13 6.29 4.20 -1.74
N GLY A 14 6.65 3.04 -2.28
CA GLY A 14 7.65 2.95 -3.35
C GLY A 14 7.25 3.71 -4.63
N PHE A 15 5.96 3.98 -4.86
CA PHE A 15 5.52 4.89 -5.93
C PHE A 15 5.99 6.33 -5.69
N ASP A 16 5.79 6.85 -4.48
CA ASP A 16 6.21 8.20 -4.10
C ASP A 16 7.73 8.34 -4.12
N LEU A 17 8.45 7.34 -3.59
CA LEU A 17 9.91 7.31 -3.59
C LEU A 17 10.48 7.29 -5.02
N ASP A 18 9.86 6.53 -5.92
CA ASP A 18 10.28 6.48 -7.33
C ASP A 18 9.96 7.79 -8.06
N LEU A 19 8.95 8.56 -7.64
CA LEU A 19 8.75 9.94 -8.09
C LEU A 19 9.79 10.94 -7.53
N GLY A 20 10.62 10.53 -6.57
CA GLY A 20 11.57 11.38 -5.87
C GLY A 20 10.99 12.13 -4.66
N LEU A 21 9.78 11.80 -4.23
CA LEU A 21 9.17 12.42 -3.06
C LEU A 21 9.84 11.89 -1.78
N ASN A 22 10.17 12.79 -0.86
CA ASN A 22 10.79 12.43 0.41
C ASN A 22 9.76 11.93 1.43
N THR A 23 9.23 10.73 1.21
CA THR A 23 8.16 10.12 2.02
C THR A 23 8.59 8.83 2.70
N SER A 24 9.90 8.54 2.70
CA SER A 24 10.42 7.33 3.33
C SER A 24 10.23 7.39 4.84
N TYR A 25 10.01 6.23 5.46
CA TYR A 25 9.95 6.14 6.91
C TYR A 25 11.26 6.58 7.57
N LYS A 26 12.41 6.21 6.98
CA LYS A 26 13.72 6.66 7.45
C LYS A 26 13.80 8.19 7.53
N SER A 27 13.36 8.85 6.47
CA SER A 27 13.32 10.32 6.39
C SER A 27 12.41 10.94 7.44
N PHE A 28 11.32 10.26 7.81
CA PHE A 28 10.43 10.67 8.89
C PHE A 28 11.12 10.54 10.26
N ILE A 29 11.77 9.42 10.57
CA ILE A 29 12.49 9.23 11.84
C ILE A 29 13.63 10.23 12.00
N ASP A 30 14.34 10.51 10.91
CA ASP A 30 15.43 11.49 10.89
C ASP A 30 14.92 12.95 10.85
N SER A 31 13.60 13.16 10.84
CA SER A 31 13.00 14.50 10.76
C SER A 31 12.93 15.20 12.11
N LYS A 32 12.92 16.53 12.06
CA LYS A 32 12.67 17.37 13.26
C LYS A 32 11.27 17.17 13.84
N ASP A 33 10.32 16.71 13.04
CA ASP A 33 8.94 16.46 13.47
C ASP A 33 8.88 15.27 14.42
N PHE A 34 9.59 14.18 14.10
CA PHE A 34 9.75 13.04 15.02
C PHE A 34 10.62 13.39 16.22
N GLU A 35 11.77 14.04 15.99
CA GLU A 35 12.71 14.44 17.05
C GLU A 35 12.04 15.34 18.11
N PHE A 36 11.16 16.26 17.68
CA PHE A 36 10.41 17.13 18.58
C PHE A 36 9.61 16.32 19.60
N TRP A 37 8.73 15.43 19.14
CA TRP A 37 7.89 14.62 20.02
C TRP A 37 8.70 13.62 20.85
N MET A 38 9.75 13.03 20.28
CA MET A 38 10.65 12.16 21.03
C MET A 38 11.26 12.88 22.26
N LYS A 39 11.63 14.17 22.12
CA LYS A 39 12.16 14.97 23.23
C LYS A 39 11.11 15.34 24.27
N GLU A 40 9.86 15.58 23.86
CA GLU A 40 8.76 15.86 24.79
C GLU A 40 8.50 14.69 25.75
N TYR A 41 8.90 13.47 25.37
CA TYR A 41 8.75 12.27 26.19
C TYR A 41 10.05 11.74 26.80
N ILE A 42 11.15 12.48 26.73
CA ILE A 42 12.48 11.99 27.14
C ILE A 42 12.60 11.68 28.64
N ASP A 43 11.75 12.29 29.48
CA ASP A 43 11.75 12.06 30.94
C ASP A 43 10.90 10.85 31.37
N THR A 44 10.29 10.14 30.41
CA THR A 44 9.57 8.90 30.68
C THR A 44 10.54 7.71 30.71
N PRO A 45 10.30 6.66 31.52
CA PRO A 45 11.17 5.48 31.50
C PRO A 45 11.27 4.88 30.09
N ASP A 46 12.51 4.69 29.60
CA ASP A 46 12.91 4.20 28.27
C ASP A 46 12.16 2.96 27.73
N GLU A 47 11.48 2.20 28.59
CA GLU A 47 10.75 0.99 28.19
C GLU A 47 9.23 1.19 28.12
N THR A 48 8.74 2.41 28.39
CA THR A 48 7.29 2.69 28.46
C THR A 48 6.79 3.68 27.42
N ASN A 49 7.69 4.27 26.64
CA ASN A 49 7.38 5.28 25.64
C ASN A 49 7.39 4.72 24.21
N LEU A 50 6.34 5.03 23.45
CA LEU A 50 6.16 4.59 22.07
C LEU A 50 7.21 5.16 21.11
N PHE A 51 7.57 6.45 21.24
CA PHE A 51 8.55 7.10 20.36
C PHE A 51 9.93 6.48 20.50
N ASP A 52 10.39 6.25 21.73
CA ASP A 52 11.68 5.61 21.97
C ASP A 52 11.69 4.15 21.49
N TYR A 53 10.58 3.43 21.66
CA TYR A 53 10.43 2.07 21.13
C TYR A 53 10.57 2.04 19.60
N ILE A 54 9.86 2.92 18.91
CA ILE A 54 9.94 3.09 17.44
C ILE A 54 11.37 3.51 17.03
N PHE A 55 11.99 4.44 17.76
CA PHE A 55 13.34 4.92 17.47
C PHE A 55 14.40 3.83 17.67
N LYS A 56 14.27 2.98 18.68
CA LYS A 56 15.16 1.82 18.89
C LYS A 56 15.04 0.80 17.75
N GLN A 57 13.87 0.68 17.14
CA GLN A 57 13.62 -0.18 15.98
C GLN A 57 13.94 0.47 14.62
N ARG A 58 14.45 1.70 14.57
CA ARG A 58 14.74 2.48 13.33
C ARG A 58 15.60 1.80 12.27
N LEU A 59 16.25 0.68 12.57
CA LEU A 59 16.99 -0.11 11.58
C LEU A 59 16.05 -0.75 10.55
N ILE A 60 14.74 -0.80 10.80
CA ILE A 60 13.73 -1.23 9.85
C ILE A 60 13.27 -0.01 9.04
N ASP A 61 13.92 0.23 7.89
CA ASP A 61 13.75 1.45 7.06
C ASP A 61 12.43 1.51 6.23
N THR A 62 11.34 0.86 6.68
CA THR A 62 10.05 0.82 5.93
C THR A 62 8.86 1.21 6.81
N TRP A 63 7.78 1.70 6.18
CA TRP A 63 6.53 2.02 6.88
C TRP A 63 5.91 0.82 7.60
N GLY A 64 5.97 -0.38 7.01
CA GLY A 64 5.56 -1.60 7.70
C GLY A 64 6.45 -1.96 8.88
N GLY A 65 7.68 -1.43 8.94
CA GLY A 65 8.53 -1.49 10.12
C GLY A 65 7.95 -0.72 11.30
N VAL A 66 7.36 0.46 11.08
CA VAL A 66 6.67 1.23 12.14
C VAL A 66 5.52 0.47 12.73
N GLU A 67 4.68 -0.07 11.86
CA GLU A 67 3.47 -0.77 12.29
C GLU A 67 3.86 -2.08 13.00
N ALA A 68 4.96 -2.72 12.58
CA ALA A 68 5.58 -3.79 13.35
C ALA A 68 6.11 -3.31 14.71
N SER A 69 6.75 -2.14 14.80
CA SER A 69 7.18 -1.56 16.08
C SER A 69 6.01 -1.23 17.01
N ILE A 70 4.88 -0.75 16.48
CA ILE A 70 3.66 -0.53 17.26
C ILE A 70 3.11 -1.86 17.78
N TYR A 71 3.11 -2.90 16.93
CA TYR A 71 2.69 -4.24 17.33
C TYR A 71 3.59 -4.80 18.44
N ASP A 72 4.90 -4.73 18.25
CA ASP A 72 5.89 -5.22 19.20
C ASP A 72 5.81 -4.45 20.54
N PHE A 73 5.55 -3.14 20.49
CA PHE A 73 5.26 -2.33 21.68
C PHE A 73 4.00 -2.82 22.39
N ALA A 74 2.91 -3.04 21.65
CA ALA A 74 1.67 -3.56 22.20
C ALA A 74 1.85 -4.96 22.83
N GLU A 75 2.66 -5.84 22.23
CA GLU A 75 3.01 -7.14 22.81
C GLU A 75 3.88 -7.01 24.06
N TYR A 76 4.88 -6.13 24.04
CA TYR A 76 5.72 -5.83 25.20
C TYR A 76 4.87 -5.37 26.39
N THR A 77 3.77 -4.64 26.15
CA THR A 77 2.90 -4.21 27.24
C THR A 77 2.21 -5.35 28.00
N LYS A 78 2.18 -6.58 27.43
CA LYS A 78 1.63 -7.76 28.11
C LYS A 78 2.50 -8.21 29.28
N ALA A 79 3.80 -7.90 29.26
CA ALA A 79 4.76 -8.35 30.26
C ALA A 79 4.85 -7.46 31.51
N ILE A 80 4.21 -6.29 31.52
CA ILE A 80 4.24 -5.34 32.64
C ILE A 80 2.83 -5.18 33.23
N ASP A 81 2.78 -5.06 34.57
CA ASP A 81 1.54 -5.06 35.36
C ASP A 81 0.71 -3.79 35.24
N ARG A 82 1.33 -2.61 35.04
CA ARG A 82 0.61 -1.34 34.92
C ARG A 82 1.26 -0.42 33.89
N PHE A 83 0.48 -0.04 32.89
CA PHE A 83 0.76 1.08 31.99
C PHE A 83 -0.26 2.18 32.20
N ASP A 84 0.17 3.40 31.90
CA ASP A 84 -0.73 4.51 31.68
C ASP A 84 -1.23 4.47 30.23
N TYR A 85 -2.39 3.84 30.02
CA TYR A 85 -2.98 3.70 28.68
C TYR A 85 -3.44 5.05 28.10
N GLU A 86 -3.78 6.02 28.95
CA GLU A 86 -4.15 7.37 28.49
C GLU A 86 -2.90 8.08 27.93
N MET A 87 -1.75 7.94 28.60
CA MET A 87 -0.47 8.45 28.09
C MET A 87 -0.10 7.80 26.75
N ILE A 88 -0.22 6.47 26.62
CA ILE A 88 0.09 5.76 25.36
C ILE A 88 -0.84 6.23 24.22
N GLU A 89 -2.14 6.41 24.50
CA GLU A 89 -3.06 6.93 23.49
C GLU A 89 -2.65 8.35 23.05
N GLN A 90 -2.21 9.19 24.00
CA GLN A 90 -1.72 10.52 23.68
C GLN A 90 -0.43 10.48 22.84
N GLU A 91 0.53 9.62 23.20
CA GLU A 91 1.76 9.39 22.41
C GLU A 91 1.43 8.94 20.99
N PHE A 92 0.47 8.03 20.83
CA PHE A 92 0.03 7.56 19.52
C PHE A 92 -0.58 8.68 18.67
N ARG A 93 -1.42 9.55 19.26
CA ARG A 93 -1.97 10.72 18.56
C ARG A 93 -0.88 11.70 18.14
N HIS A 94 0.12 11.92 18.98
CA HIS A 94 1.26 12.76 18.62
C HIS A 94 2.13 12.13 17.52
N LEU A 95 2.21 10.81 17.45
CA LEU A 95 2.88 10.11 16.34
C LEU A 95 2.13 10.34 15.02
N GLU A 96 0.80 10.27 15.02
CA GLU A 96 -0.04 10.60 13.86
C GLU A 96 0.17 12.07 13.43
N ASP A 97 0.19 13.01 14.39
CA ASP A 97 0.46 14.42 14.13
C ASP A 97 1.88 14.63 13.55
N ALA A 98 2.89 13.94 14.08
CA ALA A 98 4.27 14.01 13.60
C ALA A 98 4.37 13.59 12.13
N ILE A 99 3.73 12.47 11.76
CA ILE A 99 3.68 11.98 10.38
C ILE A 99 2.95 12.99 9.49
N ALA A 100 1.84 13.55 9.97
CA ALA A 100 1.07 14.50 9.22
C ALA A 100 1.87 15.79 8.93
N GLU A 101 2.56 16.34 9.93
CA GLU A 101 3.41 17.53 9.78
C GLU A 101 4.63 17.26 8.89
N PHE A 102 5.26 16.09 9.02
CA PHE A 102 6.35 15.68 8.13
C PHE A 102 5.89 15.62 6.67
N LEU A 103 4.79 14.92 6.38
CA LEU A 103 4.32 14.70 5.01
C LEU A 103 3.69 15.95 4.37
N LYS A 104 3.16 16.90 5.17
CA LYS A 104 2.70 18.22 4.65
C LYS A 104 3.82 19.03 4.01
N LYS A 105 5.08 18.77 4.40
CA LYS A 105 6.28 19.48 3.90
C LYS A 105 6.90 18.82 2.66
N VAL A 106 6.30 17.74 2.14
CA VAL A 106 6.76 17.07 0.92
C VAL A 106 6.78 18.07 -0.23
N ASP A 107 7.94 18.14 -0.91
CA ASP A 107 8.16 19.04 -2.03
C ASP A 107 7.81 18.37 -3.36
N TYR A 108 6.79 18.91 -4.02
CA TYR A 108 6.30 18.44 -5.33
C TYR A 108 6.99 19.13 -6.52
N ASN A 109 7.97 20.01 -6.29
CA ASN A 109 8.68 20.70 -7.37
C ASN A 109 9.81 19.87 -7.97
N ASN A 110 10.35 18.90 -7.22
CA ASN A 110 11.53 18.11 -7.58
C ASN A 110 11.17 16.69 -8.05
N ILE A 111 10.14 16.56 -8.90
CA ILE A 111 9.69 15.27 -9.42
C ILE A 111 10.67 14.68 -10.45
N ILE A 112 10.94 13.38 -10.34
CA ILE A 112 11.75 12.63 -11.30
C ILE A 112 10.87 12.21 -12.49
N PHE A 113 10.80 13.07 -13.52
CA PHE A 113 9.99 12.83 -14.72
C PHE A 113 10.41 11.61 -15.57
N THR A 114 11.59 11.04 -15.31
CA THR A 114 12.09 9.85 -16.01
C THR A 114 11.80 8.56 -15.25
N SER A 115 11.19 8.60 -14.06
CA SER A 115 10.95 7.41 -13.25
C SER A 115 9.83 6.53 -13.79
N CYS A 116 9.82 5.27 -13.40
CA CYS A 116 8.77 4.34 -13.79
C CYS A 116 7.41 4.77 -13.24
N ALA A 117 7.34 5.32 -12.02
CA ALA A 117 6.13 5.85 -11.42
C ALA A 117 5.54 7.01 -12.23
N TRP A 118 6.38 7.91 -12.74
CA TRP A 118 5.92 8.99 -13.63
C TRP A 118 5.33 8.46 -14.94
N HIS A 119 5.97 7.44 -15.54
CA HIS A 119 5.46 6.79 -16.74
C HIS A 119 4.11 6.09 -16.48
N LEU A 120 3.98 5.39 -15.35
CA LEU A 120 2.71 4.81 -14.93
C LEU A 120 1.64 5.88 -14.78
N LEU A 121 1.94 7.01 -14.14
CA LEU A 121 0.99 8.13 -14.03
C LEU A 121 0.52 8.62 -15.40
N GLY A 122 1.42 8.70 -16.38
CA GLY A 122 1.10 9.01 -17.78
C GLY A 122 0.10 8.02 -18.40
N ILE A 123 0.28 6.72 -18.18
CA ILE A 123 -0.65 5.68 -18.61
C ILE A 123 -1.99 5.84 -17.89
N LEU A 124 -1.96 5.98 -16.56
CA LEU A 124 -3.15 6.10 -15.73
C LEU A 124 -4.00 7.30 -16.16
N ARG A 125 -3.41 8.42 -16.60
CA ARG A 125 -4.15 9.58 -17.14
C ARG A 125 -4.97 9.26 -18.39
N LYS A 126 -4.54 8.30 -19.22
CA LYS A 126 -5.24 7.90 -20.47
C LYS A 126 -6.47 7.03 -20.22
N TYR A 127 -6.48 6.22 -19.15
CA TYR A 127 -7.49 5.20 -18.92
C TYR A 127 -8.31 5.46 -17.64
N PRO A 128 -9.42 6.23 -17.73
CA PRO A 128 -10.22 6.60 -16.57
C PRO A 128 -10.99 5.43 -15.94
N HIS A 129 -11.10 4.29 -16.62
CA HIS A 129 -11.83 3.10 -16.14
C HIS A 129 -11.01 2.19 -15.24
N VAL A 130 -9.72 2.47 -15.04
CA VAL A 130 -8.85 1.68 -14.17
C VAL A 130 -9.12 2.01 -12.71
N ASN A 131 -9.32 0.99 -11.88
CA ASN A 131 -9.47 1.18 -10.43
C ASN A 131 -8.10 1.50 -9.81
N ILE A 132 -8.03 2.53 -8.97
CA ILE A 132 -6.79 2.94 -8.33
C ILE A 132 -7.03 3.08 -6.84
N PHE A 133 -6.26 2.33 -6.07
CA PHE A 133 -6.19 2.46 -4.63
C PHE A 133 -4.79 2.91 -4.22
N SER A 134 -4.71 3.87 -3.33
CA SER A 134 -3.45 4.37 -2.78
C SER A 134 -3.39 4.07 -1.29
N PHE A 135 -2.26 3.52 -0.85
CA PHE A 135 -1.87 3.40 0.54
C PHE A 135 -1.00 4.58 0.98
N ASN A 136 -0.67 5.49 0.06
CA ASN A 136 0.09 6.70 0.34
C ASN A 136 -0.84 7.81 0.84
N TYR A 137 -0.35 8.56 1.82
CA TYR A 137 -1.04 9.72 2.39
C TYR A 137 -0.90 10.99 1.51
N THR A 138 0.04 10.98 0.57
CA THR A 138 0.37 12.11 -0.29
C THR A 138 -0.74 12.41 -1.30
N ASP A 139 -0.80 13.69 -1.72
CA ASP A 139 -1.78 14.17 -2.66
C ASP A 139 -1.23 14.13 -4.10
N ILE A 140 -1.67 13.14 -4.87
CA ILE A 140 -1.26 12.95 -6.27
C ILE A 140 -1.75 14.10 -7.17
N ALA A 141 -2.80 14.85 -6.78
CA ALA A 141 -3.24 16.02 -7.56
C ALA A 141 -2.26 17.20 -7.49
N LYS A 142 -1.32 17.21 -6.53
CA LYS A 142 -0.24 18.20 -6.47
C LYS A 142 0.90 17.91 -7.45
N LEU A 143 0.92 16.74 -8.08
CA LEU A 143 1.92 16.42 -9.09
C LEU A 143 1.73 17.28 -10.36
N PRO A 144 2.82 17.69 -11.02
CA PRO A 144 2.75 18.52 -12.22
C PRO A 144 2.01 17.84 -13.39
N GLY A 145 1.57 18.64 -14.35
CA GLY A 145 0.83 18.18 -15.54
C GLY A 145 -0.68 18.05 -15.31
N THR A 146 -1.37 17.31 -16.18
CA THR A 146 -2.83 17.11 -16.03
C THR A 146 -3.11 16.33 -14.74
N PRO A 147 -3.85 16.90 -13.77
CA PRO A 147 -4.07 16.22 -12.50
C PRO A 147 -4.88 14.95 -12.72
N LEU A 148 -4.50 13.89 -12.03
CA LEU A 148 -5.41 12.79 -11.76
C LEU A 148 -6.45 13.35 -10.78
N PRO A 149 -7.76 13.39 -11.10
CA PRO A 149 -8.73 13.85 -10.12
C PRO A 149 -8.65 12.99 -8.85
N ASN A 150 -8.60 13.60 -7.66
CA ASN A 150 -8.53 12.85 -6.40
C ASN A 150 -9.73 11.90 -6.24
N SER A 151 -10.89 12.24 -6.80
CA SER A 151 -12.06 11.35 -6.86
C SER A 151 -11.81 10.03 -7.60
N ARG A 152 -10.70 9.91 -8.34
CA ARG A 152 -10.29 8.71 -9.07
C ARG A 152 -9.37 7.80 -8.27
N ILE A 153 -8.85 8.27 -7.14
CA ILE A 153 -7.94 7.53 -6.27
C ILE A 153 -8.67 7.26 -4.96
N LYS A 154 -8.80 6.00 -4.61
CA LYS A 154 -9.38 5.60 -3.34
C LYS A 154 -8.24 5.43 -2.33
N HIS A 155 -8.21 6.27 -1.30
CA HIS A 155 -7.15 6.26 -0.30
C HIS A 155 -7.49 5.29 0.83
N ILE A 156 -6.76 4.18 0.93
CA ILE A 156 -7.00 3.12 1.93
C ILE A 156 -6.58 3.57 3.33
N HIS A 157 -5.44 4.25 3.42
CA HIS A 157 -4.94 4.84 4.67
C HIS A 157 -5.33 6.32 4.82
N GLY A 158 -6.36 6.78 4.11
CA GLY A 158 -6.77 8.19 4.14
C GLY A 158 -5.75 9.15 3.52
N THR A 159 -5.93 10.44 3.83
CA THR A 159 -5.17 11.56 3.26
C THR A 159 -4.77 12.55 4.35
N LEU A 160 -3.72 13.34 4.06
CA LEU A 160 -3.30 14.44 4.94
C LEU A 160 -4.29 15.61 4.94
N THR A 161 -5.06 15.78 3.86
CA THR A 161 -5.98 16.92 3.68
C THR A 161 -7.23 16.80 4.55
N GLU A 162 -7.63 15.59 4.91
CA GLU A 162 -8.88 15.32 5.62
C GLU A 162 -8.67 14.92 7.09
N LYS A 163 -7.43 15.02 7.60
CA LYS A 163 -7.04 14.54 8.94
C LYS A 163 -7.56 13.12 9.24
N ASN A 164 -7.51 12.25 8.23
CA ASN A 164 -8.02 10.88 8.30
C ASN A 164 -6.94 9.85 7.95
N ALA A 165 -5.66 10.23 8.09
CA ALA A 165 -4.54 9.32 7.96
C ALA A 165 -4.72 8.14 8.92
N ILE A 166 -4.62 6.92 8.40
CA ILE A 166 -4.81 5.68 9.17
C ILE A 166 -3.45 5.03 9.37
N LEU A 167 -2.88 5.22 10.56
CA LEU A 167 -1.73 4.47 11.04
C LEU A 167 -2.20 3.37 11.99
N GLY A 168 -1.48 2.26 12.04
CA GLY A 168 -1.68 1.28 13.10
C GLY A 168 -1.40 -0.14 12.67
N ILE A 169 -1.99 -1.08 13.39
CA ILE A 169 -1.80 -2.52 13.20
C ILE A 169 -3.10 -3.18 12.74
N GLN A 170 -2.96 -4.37 12.16
CA GLN A 170 -4.06 -5.24 11.77
C GLN A 170 -4.89 -5.70 12.99
N ASP A 171 -6.04 -6.32 12.74
CA ASP A 171 -6.92 -6.88 13.80
C ASP A 171 -6.30 -8.11 14.52
N CYS A 172 -5.29 -7.85 15.35
CA CYS A 172 -4.58 -8.87 16.14
C CYS A 172 -5.02 -8.89 17.62
N LYS A 173 -4.54 -9.89 18.36
CA LYS A 173 -4.86 -10.10 19.78
C LYS A 173 -3.90 -9.32 20.70
N ILE A 174 -4.24 -8.06 20.95
CA ILE A 174 -3.58 -7.18 21.94
C ILE A 174 -4.50 -6.91 23.14
N ARG A 175 -3.99 -6.21 24.16
CA ARG A 175 -4.80 -5.73 25.30
C ARG A 175 -5.93 -4.82 24.80
N GLN A 176 -7.10 -4.87 25.44
CA GLN A 176 -8.29 -4.15 24.98
C GLN A 176 -8.12 -2.63 25.09
N GLU A 177 -7.40 -2.18 26.10
CA GLU A 177 -7.08 -0.78 26.37
C GLU A 177 -6.24 -0.16 25.25
N LEU A 178 -5.48 -0.98 24.52
CA LEU A 178 -4.64 -0.55 23.37
C LEU A 178 -5.36 -0.66 22.03
N SER A 179 -6.68 -0.85 22.03
CA SER A 179 -7.43 -1.07 20.79
C SER A 179 -7.42 0.11 19.83
N PHE A 180 -7.02 1.31 20.28
CA PHE A 180 -6.79 2.48 19.43
C PHE A 180 -5.63 2.30 18.43
N PHE A 181 -4.72 1.33 18.65
CA PHE A 181 -3.70 0.98 17.65
C PHE A 181 -4.27 0.26 16.42
N LYS A 182 -5.49 -0.29 16.50
CA LYS A 182 -6.06 -1.10 15.42
C LYS A 182 -6.62 -0.21 14.32
N LYS A 183 -6.17 -0.43 13.08
CA LYS A 183 -6.66 0.32 11.91
C LYS A 183 -8.18 0.21 11.74
N SER A 184 -8.74 -0.96 12.03
CA SER A 184 -10.19 -1.25 11.95
C SER A 184 -11.05 -0.41 12.89
N HIS A 185 -10.46 0.14 13.96
CA HIS A 185 -11.13 1.01 14.93
C HIS A 185 -11.14 2.47 14.46
N HIS A 186 -10.38 2.81 13.42
CA HIS A 186 -10.39 4.15 12.86
C HIS A 186 -11.72 4.42 12.14
N THR A 187 -12.32 5.59 12.39
CA THR A 187 -13.66 5.95 11.88
C THR A 187 -13.73 5.97 10.34
N ASN A 188 -12.61 6.20 9.67
CA ASN A 188 -12.50 6.24 8.21
C ASN A 188 -11.94 4.93 7.61
N TYR A 189 -11.91 3.82 8.35
CA TYR A 189 -11.43 2.55 7.83
C TYR A 189 -12.31 2.06 6.67
N MET A 190 -11.69 1.88 5.49
CA MET A 190 -12.40 1.46 4.26
C MET A 190 -11.76 0.24 3.60
N SER A 191 -12.18 -0.97 4.00
CA SER A 191 -11.72 -2.21 3.36
C SER A 191 -12.72 -2.79 2.35
N LYS A 192 -14.02 -2.56 2.53
CA LYS A 192 -15.09 -3.20 1.75
C LYS A 192 -14.94 -2.97 0.24
N GLU A 193 -14.78 -1.71 -0.16
CA GLU A 193 -14.68 -1.35 -1.58
C GLU A 193 -13.42 -1.90 -2.24
N LEU A 194 -12.29 -1.91 -1.51
CA LEU A 194 -11.05 -2.54 -1.97
C LEU A 194 -11.27 -4.03 -2.20
N ILE A 195 -11.79 -4.76 -1.21
CA ILE A 195 -12.01 -6.20 -1.29
C ILE A 195 -12.97 -6.55 -2.44
N GLU A 196 -14.10 -5.84 -2.55
CA GLU A 196 -15.06 -6.03 -3.64
C GLU A 196 -14.45 -5.78 -5.02
N THR A 197 -13.58 -4.78 -5.13
CA THR A 197 -12.92 -4.44 -6.40
C THR A 197 -11.84 -5.46 -6.76
N LEU A 198 -11.03 -5.89 -5.78
CA LEU A 198 -10.01 -6.92 -5.97
C LEU A 198 -10.64 -8.24 -6.42
N ASN A 199 -11.76 -8.66 -5.83
CA ASN A 199 -12.45 -9.91 -6.21
C ASN A 199 -13.02 -9.89 -7.64
N LYS A 200 -13.32 -8.71 -8.19
CA LYS A 200 -13.81 -8.56 -9.57
C LYS A 200 -12.69 -8.34 -10.59
N SER A 201 -11.46 -8.11 -10.12
CA SER A 201 -10.32 -7.81 -10.98
C SER A 201 -9.84 -9.07 -11.72
N GLU A 202 -9.38 -8.89 -12.96
CA GLU A 202 -8.67 -9.94 -13.71
C GLU A 202 -7.15 -9.72 -13.68
N ARG A 203 -6.72 -8.45 -13.58
CA ARG A 203 -5.32 -8.07 -13.43
C ARG A 203 -5.14 -7.10 -12.29
N ILE A 204 -4.11 -7.32 -11.48
CA ILE A 204 -3.71 -6.40 -10.42
C ILE A 204 -2.25 -6.00 -10.63
N LEU A 205 -1.96 -4.71 -10.53
CA LEU A 205 -0.60 -4.19 -10.47
C LEU A 205 -0.38 -3.51 -9.11
N PHE A 206 0.55 -4.05 -8.34
CA PHE A 206 1.07 -3.42 -7.12
C PHE A 206 2.33 -2.64 -7.46
N TYR A 207 2.34 -1.34 -7.18
CA TYR A 207 3.49 -0.49 -7.41
C TYR A 207 4.04 0.05 -6.09
N GLY A 208 5.24 -0.39 -5.72
CA GLY A 208 5.92 0.10 -4.52
C GLY A 208 5.22 -0.25 -3.21
N HIS A 209 4.34 -1.25 -3.21
CA HIS A 209 3.64 -1.72 -2.02
C HIS A 209 4.38 -2.91 -1.40
N SER A 210 4.69 -2.85 -0.11
CA SER A 210 5.46 -3.88 0.60
C SER A 210 4.64 -5.09 1.05
N MET A 211 3.30 -4.95 1.11
CA MET A 211 2.37 -5.98 1.59
C MET A 211 2.73 -6.49 2.99
N CYS A 212 2.99 -5.55 3.91
CA CYS A 212 3.39 -5.88 5.27
C CYS A 212 2.23 -6.48 6.09
N LEU A 213 2.56 -7.04 7.26
CA LEU A 213 1.60 -7.66 8.18
C LEU A 213 0.46 -6.71 8.61
N SER A 214 0.75 -5.43 8.76
CA SER A 214 -0.24 -4.41 9.08
C SER A 214 -1.35 -4.25 8.02
N ASP A 215 -1.13 -4.76 6.81
CA ASP A 215 -2.09 -4.76 5.71
C ASP A 215 -2.72 -6.15 5.47
N MET A 216 -2.50 -7.11 6.39
CA MET A 216 -3.06 -8.47 6.31
C MET A 216 -4.57 -8.46 6.06
N ASP A 217 -5.30 -7.56 6.73
CA ASP A 217 -6.75 -7.50 6.68
C ASP A 217 -7.28 -7.22 5.25
N TYR A 218 -6.46 -6.61 4.39
CA TYR A 218 -6.84 -6.30 3.01
C TYR A 218 -6.51 -7.44 2.02
N PHE A 219 -5.38 -8.14 2.22
CA PHE A 219 -4.82 -9.04 1.20
C PHE A 219 -4.92 -10.52 1.54
N THR A 220 -5.19 -10.90 2.78
CA THR A 220 -5.35 -12.31 3.17
C THR A 220 -6.48 -12.98 2.38
N SER A 221 -7.65 -12.34 2.31
CA SER A 221 -8.78 -12.87 1.54
C SER A 221 -8.49 -12.94 0.05
N LEU A 222 -7.70 -11.98 -0.48
CA LEU A 222 -7.28 -11.97 -1.88
C LEU A 222 -6.56 -13.27 -2.25
N PHE A 223 -5.48 -13.59 -1.55
CA PHE A 223 -4.68 -14.77 -1.85
C PHE A 223 -5.42 -16.08 -1.52
N LYS A 224 -6.19 -16.12 -0.42
CA LYS A 224 -7.03 -17.29 -0.11
C LYS A 224 -8.05 -17.58 -1.21
N ASN A 225 -8.71 -16.56 -1.76
CA ASN A 225 -9.67 -16.73 -2.86
C ASN A 225 -8.98 -17.17 -4.17
N ILE A 226 -7.77 -16.67 -4.45
CA ILE A 226 -6.96 -17.12 -5.59
C ILE A 226 -6.64 -18.62 -5.47
N CYS A 227 -6.10 -19.05 -4.32
CA CYS A 227 -5.71 -20.44 -4.09
C CYS A 227 -6.92 -21.40 -4.04
N ARG A 228 -8.11 -20.92 -3.63
CA ARG A 228 -9.37 -21.69 -3.69
C ARG A 228 -9.99 -21.75 -5.10
N ARG A 229 -9.42 -21.05 -6.08
CA ARG A 229 -9.99 -20.89 -7.44
C ARG A 229 -11.36 -20.24 -7.44
N GLU A 230 -11.59 -19.34 -6.48
CA GLU A 230 -12.81 -18.54 -6.32
C GLU A 230 -12.62 -17.11 -6.83
N SER A 231 -11.48 -16.83 -7.47
CA SER A 231 -11.09 -15.52 -7.99
C SER A 231 -11.06 -15.50 -9.52
N ASN A 232 -11.40 -14.34 -10.11
CA ASN A 232 -11.25 -14.08 -11.55
C ASN A 232 -9.84 -13.56 -11.93
N ILE A 233 -8.96 -13.39 -10.94
CA ILE A 233 -7.62 -12.85 -11.13
C ILE A 233 -6.79 -13.85 -11.91
N LYS A 234 -6.31 -13.42 -13.07
CA LYS A 234 -5.46 -14.18 -13.97
C LYS A 234 -3.99 -13.79 -13.81
N ARG A 235 -3.73 -12.53 -13.46
CA ARG A 235 -2.36 -11.99 -13.39
C ARG A 235 -2.18 -10.97 -12.26
N ILE A 236 -1.07 -11.09 -11.55
CA ILE A 236 -0.60 -10.10 -10.58
C ILE A 236 0.83 -9.69 -10.95
N ASP A 237 1.02 -8.39 -11.14
CA ASP A 237 2.33 -7.78 -11.36
C ASP A 237 2.73 -6.98 -10.11
N PHE A 238 3.99 -7.12 -9.69
CA PHE A 238 4.60 -6.31 -8.64
C PHE A 238 5.73 -5.48 -9.22
N VAL A 239 5.77 -4.19 -8.91
CA VAL A 239 6.94 -3.34 -9.14
C VAL A 239 7.54 -2.99 -7.80
N VAL A 240 8.76 -3.43 -7.56
CA VAL A 240 9.54 -3.22 -6.33
C VAL A 240 10.85 -2.52 -6.64
N LEU A 241 11.57 -2.09 -5.60
CA LEU A 241 12.83 -1.37 -5.76
C LEU A 241 13.92 -2.29 -6.34
N ASP A 242 14.23 -3.38 -5.65
CA ASP A 242 15.35 -4.26 -5.95
C ASP A 242 15.11 -5.71 -5.50
N SER A 243 16.13 -6.54 -5.62
CA SER A 243 16.07 -7.97 -5.31
C SER A 243 15.90 -8.27 -3.83
N ASP A 244 16.26 -7.35 -2.93
CA ASP A 244 16.00 -7.53 -1.50
C ASP A 244 14.53 -7.22 -1.18
N ALA A 245 13.97 -6.17 -1.78
CA ALA A 245 12.52 -5.92 -1.73
C ALA A 245 11.70 -7.10 -2.31
N GLU A 246 12.17 -7.74 -3.38
CA GLU A 246 11.54 -8.95 -3.94
C GLU A 246 11.54 -10.13 -2.95
N LYS A 247 12.64 -10.38 -2.24
CA LYS A 247 12.70 -11.46 -1.23
C LYS A 247 11.74 -11.22 -0.08
N GLU A 248 11.67 -10.00 0.42
CA GLU A 248 10.73 -9.63 1.49
C GLU A 248 9.27 -9.73 1.02
N LEU A 249 8.97 -9.26 -0.19
CA LEU A 249 7.67 -9.41 -0.83
C LEU A 249 7.22 -10.88 -0.86
N TYR A 250 8.11 -11.79 -1.27
CA TYR A 250 7.81 -13.21 -1.31
C TYR A 250 7.54 -13.82 0.06
N LYS A 251 8.29 -13.43 1.10
CA LYS A 251 8.00 -13.85 2.48
C LYS A 251 6.61 -13.38 2.91
N ASN A 252 6.28 -12.12 2.63
CA ASN A 252 4.99 -11.54 2.97
C ASN A 252 3.84 -12.26 2.23
N ILE A 253 3.97 -12.54 0.94
CA ILE A 253 2.95 -13.28 0.18
C ILE A 253 2.69 -14.67 0.79
N VAL A 254 3.73 -15.43 1.13
CA VAL A 254 3.59 -16.74 1.78
C VAL A 254 2.88 -16.62 3.13
N LEU A 255 3.26 -15.62 3.93
CA LEU A 255 2.65 -15.36 5.23
C LEU A 255 1.16 -14.97 5.12
N LEU A 256 0.83 -14.10 4.17
CA LEU A 256 -0.53 -13.62 3.91
C LEU A 256 -1.46 -14.71 3.36
N SER A 257 -0.92 -15.55 2.48
CA SER A 257 -1.70 -16.58 1.80
C SER A 257 -1.90 -17.84 2.63
N GLU A 258 -1.01 -18.11 3.59
CA GLU A 258 -0.84 -19.44 4.23
C GLU A 258 -0.54 -20.55 3.21
N HIS A 259 0.03 -20.19 2.05
CA HIS A 259 0.39 -21.08 0.95
C HIS A 259 1.84 -20.83 0.50
N THR A 260 2.43 -21.84 -0.12
CA THR A 260 3.74 -21.70 -0.78
C THR A 260 3.62 -20.86 -2.05
N LEU A 261 4.71 -20.21 -2.46
CA LEU A 261 4.73 -19.49 -3.74
C LEU A 261 4.45 -20.38 -4.95
N ALA A 262 4.78 -21.68 -4.86
CA ALA A 262 4.51 -22.63 -5.94
C ALA A 262 2.99 -22.80 -6.12
N GLU A 263 2.26 -23.08 -5.04
CA GLU A 263 0.80 -23.21 -5.06
C GLU A 263 0.10 -21.95 -5.58
N ILE A 264 0.61 -20.77 -5.20
CA ILE A 264 0.08 -19.49 -5.70
C ILE A 264 0.32 -19.37 -7.21
N ARG A 265 1.54 -19.68 -7.69
CA ARG A 265 1.90 -19.60 -9.12
C ARG A 265 1.17 -20.62 -9.98
N GLU A 266 0.68 -21.72 -9.40
CA GLU A 266 -0.21 -22.66 -10.11
C GLU A 266 -1.62 -22.10 -10.31
N CYS A 267 -2.02 -21.10 -9.51
CA CYS A 267 -3.34 -20.49 -9.55
C CYS A 267 -3.37 -19.16 -10.32
N VAL A 268 -2.26 -18.41 -10.35
CA VAL A 268 -2.19 -17.07 -10.95
C VAL A 268 -0.83 -16.78 -11.57
N ASP A 269 -0.82 -16.06 -12.70
CA ASP A 269 0.41 -15.54 -13.28
C ASP A 269 0.99 -14.43 -12.39
N LEU A 270 2.06 -14.72 -11.65
CA LEU A 270 2.67 -13.80 -10.70
C LEU A 270 4.07 -13.36 -11.18
N PHE A 271 4.23 -12.07 -11.43
CA PHE A 271 5.49 -11.48 -11.91
C PHE A 271 5.97 -10.34 -10.99
N VAL A 272 7.30 -10.24 -10.82
CA VAL A 272 7.95 -9.17 -10.07
C VAL A 272 8.97 -8.46 -10.96
N PHE A 273 8.90 -7.13 -10.98
CA PHE A 273 9.77 -6.23 -11.73
C PHE A 273 10.48 -5.27 -10.78
N LYS A 274 11.71 -4.88 -11.11
CA LYS A 274 12.62 -4.18 -10.19
C LYS A 274 13.12 -2.89 -10.81
N THR A 275 12.78 -1.74 -10.22
CA THR A 275 13.11 -0.41 -10.79
C THR A 275 14.61 -0.12 -10.76
N LYS A 276 15.33 -0.59 -9.73
CA LYS A 276 16.78 -0.41 -9.59
C LYS A 276 17.58 -1.46 -10.37
N ASP A 277 17.15 -2.72 -10.32
CA ASP A 277 17.93 -3.84 -10.88
C ASP A 277 17.71 -4.05 -12.38
N ASN A 278 16.49 -3.78 -12.89
CA ASN A 278 16.16 -3.95 -14.30
C ASN A 278 15.02 -3.02 -14.73
N ILE A 279 15.33 -1.73 -14.80
CA ILE A 279 14.38 -0.69 -15.20
C ILE A 279 13.78 -0.93 -16.59
N GLN A 280 14.54 -1.51 -17.51
CA GLN A 280 14.10 -1.80 -18.88
C GLN A 280 12.93 -2.80 -18.88
N ALA A 281 12.99 -3.86 -18.07
CA ALA A 281 11.91 -4.81 -17.93
C ALA A 281 10.64 -4.17 -17.34
N VAL A 282 10.77 -3.19 -16.43
CA VAL A 282 9.64 -2.43 -15.90
C VAL A 282 8.97 -1.63 -17.03
N PHE A 283 9.74 -0.91 -17.85
CA PHE A 283 9.20 -0.16 -18.98
C PHE A 283 8.55 -1.06 -20.03
N GLU A 284 9.14 -2.22 -20.33
CA GLU A 284 8.53 -3.19 -21.24
C GLU A 284 7.20 -3.73 -20.71
N MET A 285 7.13 -3.99 -19.39
CA MET A 285 5.88 -4.38 -18.73
C MET A 285 4.84 -3.25 -18.81
N MET A 286 5.24 -2.01 -18.58
CA MET A 286 4.35 -0.84 -18.67
C MET A 286 3.85 -0.59 -20.09
N ASN A 287 4.69 -0.75 -21.10
CA ASN A 287 4.29 -0.64 -22.51
C ASN A 287 3.28 -1.74 -22.86
N LYS A 288 3.54 -2.98 -22.41
CA LYS A 288 2.59 -4.08 -22.53
C LYS A 288 1.27 -3.78 -21.81
N PHE A 289 1.35 -3.18 -20.62
CA PHE A 289 0.20 -2.75 -19.84
C PHE A 289 -0.64 -1.69 -20.59
N ASP A 290 0.00 -0.63 -21.12
CA ASP A 290 -0.65 0.41 -21.93
C ASP A 290 -1.36 -0.18 -23.16
N ILE A 291 -0.65 -1.02 -23.94
CA ILE A 291 -1.23 -1.68 -25.12
C ILE A 291 -2.48 -2.49 -24.75
N SER A 292 -2.42 -3.29 -23.67
CA SER A 292 -3.54 -4.14 -23.25
C SER A 292 -4.80 -3.37 -22.84
N MET A 293 -4.68 -2.08 -22.51
CA MET A 293 -5.81 -1.21 -22.17
C MET A 293 -6.31 -0.37 -23.36
N SER A 294 -5.47 -0.18 -24.38
CA SER A 294 -5.79 0.61 -25.58
C SER A 294 -6.67 -0.13 -26.59
N GLU A 295 -6.62 -1.47 -26.62
CA GLU A 295 -7.36 -2.25 -27.59
C GLU A 295 -8.86 -2.29 -27.20
N PRO A 296 -9.77 -1.89 -28.11
CA PRO A 296 -11.20 -1.93 -27.80
C PRO A 296 -11.62 -3.37 -27.52
N ALA A 297 -12.26 -3.58 -26.37
CA ALA A 297 -12.97 -4.82 -26.09
C ALA A 297 -14.01 -5.01 -27.21
N PHE A 298 -13.66 -5.80 -28.23
CA PHE A 298 -14.60 -6.19 -29.26
C PHE A 298 -15.69 -7.00 -28.56
N CYS A 299 -16.78 -6.33 -28.23
CA CYS A 299 -17.97 -6.92 -27.69
C CYS A 299 -18.42 -7.97 -28.71
N ALA A 300 -18.17 -9.24 -28.40
CA ALA A 300 -18.69 -10.38 -29.13
C ALA A 300 -20.22 -10.42 -28.93
N CYS A 301 -20.92 -9.55 -29.63
CA CYS A 301 -22.35 -9.59 -29.82
C CYS A 301 -22.61 -9.44 -31.32
N MET A 302 -22.24 -10.47 -32.09
CA MET A 302 -22.96 -10.72 -33.34
C MET A 302 -24.24 -11.47 -32.97
N PRO A 303 -25.44 -10.91 -33.20
CA PRO A 303 -26.65 -11.71 -33.15
C PRO A 303 -26.57 -12.72 -34.30
N THR A 304 -26.68 -14.00 -33.97
CA THR A 304 -26.93 -15.06 -34.94
C THR A 304 -28.29 -14.78 -35.60
N GLY A 305 -28.25 -14.01 -36.69
CA GLY A 305 -29.39 -13.73 -37.54
C GLY A 305 -29.95 -15.05 -38.06
N ARG A 306 -31.17 -15.37 -37.61
CA ARG A 306 -32.02 -16.44 -38.10
C ARG A 306 -32.02 -16.45 -39.63
N ARG A 307 -31.68 -17.58 -40.24
CA ARG A 307 -32.16 -17.90 -41.59
C ARG A 307 -33.68 -18.05 -41.51
N VAL A 308 -34.39 -17.11 -42.12
CA VAL A 308 -35.78 -17.30 -42.54
C VAL A 308 -35.70 -17.77 -43.98
N ASN A 309 -36.03 -19.05 -44.22
CA ASN A 309 -36.34 -19.55 -45.56
C ASN A 309 -37.88 -19.58 -45.67
N HIS A 310 -38.40 -18.77 -46.59
CA HIS A 310 -39.61 -19.09 -47.33
C HIS A 310 -39.19 -19.77 -48.64
#